data_AF-A0A0E0L7V5-F1
#
_entry.id   AF-A0A0E0L7V5-F1
#
_cell.length_a   1.000
_cell.length_b   1.000
_cell.length_c   1.000
_cell.angle_alpha   90.00
_cell.angle_beta   90.00
_cell.angle_gamma   90.00
#
_symmetry.space_group_name_H-M   'P 1'
#
loop_
_entity.id
_entity.type
_entity.pdbx_description
1 polymer ?
#
loop_
_entity_poly.entity_id
_entity_poly.type
_entity_poly.pdbx_seq_one_letter_code
_entity_poly.pdbx_strand_id
1 'polypeptide(L)'
;MEVKCLLLLALFLLLGTHGGEAQPLVPAVLTFGDSSVDVGNNDYLKTIIKANFPPYGRDFKNQVPTGRFCNGKLATDITAETLGFESYAPAYLSPEASGKNLLIGANFASAGSGYYDHTALLYHAIPLSQQLEYFKEYQSKLAAVAGSSEAQSIINGSLYIISAGASDFVQNYYINPFLFKTQTADQFSDRLVGIFKNTVAQLYSMGARRIGVTSLPPLGCLPAAITLFGYGSSGCVSRLNSDAQNFNGKMNATVDSLSKTYSDLKIAVFDIYTPLYDLVTSPQSQGFTEARRGCCGTGTVETTVLLCNPKSIGTCPNATTYVFWDAVHPSEAANQVLADSLLAEGINLNRSKNPSSSGSHAGDVSLAVAALPETTQSSEGPEALPSHPRAASPPRRRRTRAAAAATRSPASDELVVGSLLFLPSHRPFIRSLPLSSIPSGEIHCIPVPDDACCYGSLDNWLFLMKSDATYWDRENAASRFKPLFYKLVVPSSLDSSPDSLVTVLIKDDGNYSTVLICQPPVATDSSRQREPLDNLFDVAFFDGKLYGITIFDGLVIIEISGSSGRKPRIIHRVRN
;
A
#
# COMPACT_ATOMS: atom_id res chain seq x y z
N MET A 1 18.22 -68.75 0.98
CA MET A 1 18.32 -67.57 0.09
C MET A 1 18.23 -66.26 0.87
N GLU A 2 17.57 -66.27 2.03
CA GLU A 2 17.09 -65.09 2.75
C GLU A 2 18.16 -64.07 3.14
N VAL A 3 19.39 -64.49 3.48
CA VAL A 3 20.46 -63.57 3.91
C VAL A 3 20.78 -62.50 2.85
N LYS A 4 20.71 -62.83 1.55
CA LYS A 4 20.89 -61.83 0.48
C LYS A 4 19.71 -60.86 0.35
N CYS A 5 18.48 -61.33 0.60
CA CYS A 5 17.30 -60.47 0.61
C CYS A 5 17.32 -59.49 1.80
N LEU A 6 17.73 -59.95 2.99
CA LEU A 6 17.88 -59.11 4.18
C LEU A 6 18.96 -58.03 3.99
N LEU A 7 20.10 -58.36 3.38
CA LEU A 7 21.13 -57.38 3.03
C LEU A 7 20.65 -56.35 2.01
N LEU A 8 19.87 -56.76 1.01
CA LEU A 8 19.26 -55.83 0.03
C LEU A 8 18.20 -54.93 0.67
N LEU A 9 17.37 -55.45 1.58
CA LEU A 9 16.40 -54.64 2.34
C LEU A 9 17.10 -53.63 3.25
N ALA A 10 18.15 -54.04 3.95
CA ALA A 10 18.96 -53.16 4.78
C ALA A 10 19.64 -52.06 3.95
N LEU A 11 20.14 -52.39 2.75
CA LEU A 11 20.73 -51.41 1.84
C LEU A 11 19.69 -50.41 1.32
N PHE A 12 18.47 -50.86 0.98
CA PHE A 12 17.37 -49.97 0.62
C PHE A 12 16.93 -49.05 1.77
N LEU A 13 16.90 -49.56 3.00
CA LEU A 13 16.57 -48.75 4.19
C LEU A 13 17.67 -47.74 4.52
N LEU A 14 18.95 -48.07 4.31
CA LEU A 14 20.09 -47.15 4.46
C LEU A 14 20.18 -46.11 3.33
N LEU A 15 19.67 -46.42 2.13
CA LEU A 15 19.50 -45.46 1.03
C LEU A 15 18.23 -44.60 1.18
N GLY A 16 17.27 -45.04 2.00
CA GLY A 16 16.00 -44.34 2.25
C GLY A 16 16.08 -43.20 3.26
N THR A 17 17.22 -42.99 3.94
CA THR A 17 17.38 -41.95 4.97
C THR A 17 18.16 -40.71 4.52
N HIS A 18 17.96 -40.29 3.27
CA HIS A 18 18.10 -38.87 2.95
C HIS A 18 16.74 -38.20 3.15
N GLY A 19 16.56 -37.57 4.32
CA GLY A 19 15.50 -36.60 4.55
C GLY A 19 15.80 -35.32 3.76
N GLY A 20 15.67 -35.40 2.43
CA GLY A 20 15.75 -34.24 1.57
C GLY A 20 14.49 -33.40 1.74
N GLU A 21 14.64 -32.18 2.26
CA GLU A 21 13.64 -31.12 2.15
C GLU A 21 13.21 -31.02 0.69
N ALA A 22 11.91 -31.12 0.44
CA ALA A 22 11.36 -31.16 -0.91
C ALA A 22 11.65 -29.82 -1.61
N GLN A 23 12.66 -29.81 -2.48
CA GLN A 23 13.19 -28.58 -3.06
C GLN A 23 12.08 -27.84 -3.85
N PRO A 24 11.94 -26.51 -3.67
CA PRO A 24 10.92 -25.73 -4.34
C PRO A 24 10.93 -25.90 -5.87
N LEU A 25 9.74 -25.93 -6.48
CA LEU A 25 9.52 -26.16 -7.92
C LEU A 25 10.08 -25.03 -8.81
N VAL A 26 10.41 -23.88 -8.20
CA VAL A 26 11.18 -22.76 -8.76
C VAL A 26 12.12 -22.25 -7.66
N PRO A 27 13.32 -21.73 -7.98
CA PRO A 27 14.28 -21.34 -6.94
C PRO A 27 13.80 -20.15 -6.09
N ALA A 28 13.01 -19.25 -6.68
CA ALA A 28 12.49 -18.06 -6.01
C ALA A 28 11.16 -17.60 -6.64
N VAL A 29 10.40 -16.81 -5.86
CA VAL A 29 9.19 -16.10 -6.32
C VAL A 29 9.41 -14.58 -6.21
N LEU A 30 9.18 -13.87 -7.32
CA LEU A 30 9.42 -12.43 -7.45
C LEU A 30 8.11 -11.71 -7.79
N THR A 31 7.59 -10.94 -6.83
CA THR A 31 6.20 -10.46 -6.86
C THR A 31 6.14 -8.95 -7.04
N PHE A 32 5.31 -8.48 -7.98
CA PHE A 32 5.07 -7.09 -8.33
C PHE A 32 3.56 -6.83 -8.34
N GLY A 33 3.12 -5.62 -7.97
CA GLY A 33 1.70 -5.33 -7.97
C GLY A 33 1.16 -4.39 -6.89
N ASP A 34 -0.12 -4.61 -6.58
CA ASP A 34 -0.93 -3.84 -5.65
C ASP A 34 -1.23 -4.58 -4.32
N SER A 35 -2.25 -4.13 -3.59
CA SER A 35 -2.63 -4.66 -2.26
C SER A 35 -3.11 -6.11 -2.27
N SER A 36 -3.46 -6.66 -3.43
CA SER A 36 -3.76 -8.08 -3.60
C SER A 36 -2.57 -9.00 -3.31
N VAL A 37 -1.34 -8.48 -3.41
CA VAL A 37 -0.09 -9.25 -3.27
C VAL A 37 1.00 -8.55 -2.43
N ASP A 38 0.76 -7.34 -1.91
CA ASP A 38 1.66 -6.68 -0.94
C ASP A 38 1.70 -7.42 0.39
N VAL A 39 2.91 -7.78 0.84
CA VAL A 39 3.16 -8.53 2.08
C VAL A 39 3.68 -7.67 3.23
N GLY A 40 3.90 -6.36 3.00
CA GLY A 40 4.36 -5.41 4.03
C GLY A 40 5.21 -4.23 3.55
N ASN A 41 5.34 -3.94 2.24
CA ASN A 41 6.20 -2.84 1.78
C ASN A 41 5.68 -1.47 2.24
N ASN A 42 4.36 -1.28 2.26
CA ASN A 42 3.74 -0.02 2.65
C ASN A 42 4.04 0.39 4.10
N ASP A 43 4.41 -0.55 4.98
CA ASP A 43 4.77 -0.28 6.37
C ASP A 43 5.92 0.71 6.51
N TYR A 44 6.88 0.65 5.59
CA TYR A 44 8.07 1.48 5.55
C TYR A 44 7.83 2.85 4.88
N LEU A 45 6.64 3.08 4.34
CA LEU A 45 6.24 4.32 3.66
C LEU A 45 5.46 5.27 4.58
N LYS A 46 5.43 6.56 4.23
CA LYS A 46 4.55 7.57 4.87
C LYS A 46 3.17 7.61 4.21
N THR A 47 2.47 6.48 4.21
CA THR A 47 1.09 6.33 3.67
C THR A 47 0.07 5.97 4.74
N ILE A 48 -1.21 6.22 4.46
CA ILE A 48 -2.36 5.70 5.22
C ILE A 48 -2.81 4.30 4.75
N ILE A 49 -2.37 3.87 3.56
CA ILE A 49 -2.73 2.57 2.98
C ILE A 49 -1.83 1.50 3.60
N LYS A 50 -2.21 1.02 4.78
CA LYS A 50 -1.49 -0.01 5.55
C LYS A 50 -2.47 -1.04 6.14
N ALA A 51 -1.94 -2.22 6.46
CA ALA A 51 -2.64 -3.32 7.11
C ALA A 51 -1.79 -3.98 8.22
N ASN A 52 -0.91 -3.21 8.88
CA ASN A 52 0.02 -3.67 9.91
C ASN A 52 -0.47 -3.46 11.34
N PHE A 53 -1.78 -3.57 11.52
CA PHE A 53 -2.48 -3.46 12.80
C PHE A 53 -3.73 -4.37 12.77
N PRO A 54 -4.24 -4.83 13.91
CA PRO A 54 -5.45 -5.64 13.95
C PRO A 54 -6.66 -4.88 13.36
N PRO A 55 -7.65 -5.55 12.75
CA PRO A 55 -7.84 -7.01 12.78
C PRO A 55 -7.12 -7.77 11.66
N TYR A 56 -6.35 -7.12 10.78
CA TYR A 56 -5.53 -7.80 9.77
C TYR A 56 -4.56 -8.80 10.42
N GLY A 57 -4.17 -9.85 9.69
CA GLY A 57 -3.24 -10.89 10.16
C GLY A 57 -3.68 -11.74 11.38
N ARG A 58 -4.90 -11.54 11.92
CA ARG A 58 -5.40 -12.24 13.12
C ARG A 58 -5.47 -13.77 13.00
N ASP A 59 -5.67 -14.28 11.78
CA ASP A 59 -5.85 -15.69 11.47
C ASP A 59 -4.54 -16.29 10.89
N PHE A 60 -3.52 -15.46 10.64
CA PHE A 60 -2.17 -15.88 10.27
C PHE A 60 -1.51 -16.67 11.42
N LYS A 61 -0.57 -17.57 11.10
CA LYS A 61 0.00 -18.56 12.05
C LYS A 61 0.61 -17.98 13.34
N ASN A 62 1.09 -16.74 13.32
CA ASN A 62 1.64 -16.02 14.49
C ASN A 62 0.72 -14.91 15.04
N GLN A 63 -0.44 -14.69 14.41
CA GLN A 63 -1.41 -13.63 14.69
C GLN A 63 -0.85 -12.20 14.58
N VAL A 64 0.24 -12.01 13.82
CA VAL A 64 0.88 -10.70 13.61
C VAL A 64 0.42 -10.08 12.27
N PRO A 65 -0.11 -8.84 12.28
CA PRO A 65 -0.41 -8.12 11.04
C PRO A 65 0.90 -7.66 10.37
N THR A 66 1.26 -8.27 9.23
CA THR A 66 2.52 -7.96 8.51
C THR A 66 2.40 -6.83 7.49
N GLY A 67 1.22 -6.22 7.34
CA GLY A 67 0.90 -5.35 6.19
C GLY A 67 0.21 -6.06 5.03
N ARG A 68 -0.01 -7.39 5.10
CA ARG A 68 -0.93 -8.13 4.21
C ARG A 68 -2.37 -7.65 4.39
N PHE A 69 -3.08 -7.35 3.30
CA PHE A 69 -4.46 -6.85 3.32
C PHE A 69 -5.52 -7.95 3.51
N CYS A 70 -5.25 -8.89 4.41
CA CYS A 70 -6.06 -10.08 4.66
C CYS A 70 -6.17 -10.36 6.18
N ASN A 71 -7.09 -11.23 6.59
CA ASN A 71 -7.07 -11.82 7.92
C ASN A 71 -5.85 -12.73 8.15
N GLY A 72 -5.23 -13.25 7.08
CA GLY A 72 -4.00 -14.01 7.14
C GLY A 72 -3.30 -14.08 5.79
N LYS A 73 -3.21 -15.27 5.20
CA LYS A 73 -2.50 -15.53 3.94
C LYS A 73 -3.18 -14.88 2.72
N LEU A 74 -2.34 -14.45 1.78
CA LEU A 74 -2.71 -14.10 0.41
C LEU A 74 -2.65 -15.34 -0.50
N ALA A 75 -3.30 -15.29 -1.66
CA ALA A 75 -3.24 -16.40 -2.63
C ALA A 75 -1.80 -16.71 -3.08
N THR A 76 -0.92 -15.70 -3.10
CA THR A 76 0.52 -15.84 -3.37
C THR A 76 1.29 -16.58 -2.28
N ASP A 77 0.89 -16.45 -1.00
CA ASP A 77 1.50 -17.18 0.12
C ASP A 77 1.17 -18.69 0.01
N ILE A 78 -0.09 -19.01 -0.23
CA ILE A 78 -0.61 -20.38 -0.39
C ILE A 78 -0.01 -21.03 -1.65
N THR A 79 0.14 -20.26 -2.73
CA THR A 79 0.86 -20.68 -3.94
C THR A 79 2.32 -21.00 -3.62
N ALA A 80 3.01 -20.20 -2.80
CA ALA A 80 4.40 -20.44 -2.41
C ALA A 80 4.56 -21.71 -1.55
N GLU A 81 3.69 -21.94 -0.57
CA GLU A 81 3.69 -23.21 0.19
C GLU A 81 3.51 -24.42 -0.74
N THR A 82 2.59 -24.33 -1.71
CA THR A 82 2.34 -25.43 -2.66
C THR A 82 3.45 -25.60 -3.70
N LEU A 83 4.22 -24.55 -3.97
CA LEU A 83 5.47 -24.63 -4.74
C LEU A 83 6.63 -25.24 -3.93
N GLY A 84 6.47 -25.51 -2.64
CA GLY A 84 7.45 -26.15 -1.77
C GLY A 84 8.23 -25.21 -0.84
N PHE A 85 7.86 -23.93 -0.74
CA PHE A 85 8.55 -22.98 0.12
C PHE A 85 8.06 -23.05 1.58
N GLU A 86 8.99 -23.25 2.53
CA GLU A 86 8.68 -23.21 3.98
C GLU A 86 8.54 -21.78 4.54
N SER A 87 8.94 -20.76 3.77
CA SER A 87 8.84 -19.34 4.14
C SER A 87 8.65 -18.47 2.90
N TYR A 88 8.02 -17.31 3.09
CA TYR A 88 7.59 -16.42 2.00
C TYR A 88 8.67 -15.41 1.63
N ALA A 89 8.71 -15.02 0.35
CA ALA A 89 9.54 -13.91 -0.12
C ALA A 89 9.24 -12.62 0.67
N PRO A 90 10.23 -11.97 1.30
CA PRO A 90 10.01 -10.82 2.18
C PRO A 90 9.59 -9.57 1.40
N ALA A 91 8.90 -8.65 2.08
CA ALA A 91 8.71 -7.28 1.58
C ALA A 91 10.09 -6.64 1.36
N TYR A 92 10.37 -6.13 0.15
CA TYR A 92 11.68 -5.63 -0.23
C TYR A 92 12.20 -4.48 0.64
N LEU A 93 11.31 -3.65 1.19
CA LEU A 93 11.69 -2.58 2.14
C LEU A 93 11.90 -3.06 3.58
N SER A 94 11.62 -4.33 3.89
CA SER A 94 11.89 -4.91 5.21
C SER A 94 13.39 -5.18 5.41
N PRO A 95 13.93 -4.98 6.63
CA PRO A 95 15.26 -5.51 7.00
C PRO A 95 15.41 -7.02 6.76
N GLU A 96 14.30 -7.77 6.70
CA GLU A 96 14.28 -9.19 6.38
C GLU A 96 14.61 -9.49 4.91
N ALA A 97 14.53 -8.51 4.00
CA ALA A 97 15.00 -8.62 2.62
C ALA A 97 16.53 -8.46 2.54
N SER A 98 17.25 -9.30 3.29
CA SER A 98 18.70 -9.28 3.38
C SER A 98 19.31 -10.69 3.53
N GLY A 99 20.58 -10.83 3.16
CA GLY A 99 21.31 -12.10 3.27
C GLY A 99 20.59 -13.26 2.56
N LYS A 100 20.56 -14.43 3.21
CA LYS A 100 19.98 -15.67 2.63
C LYS A 100 18.49 -15.58 2.31
N ASN A 101 17.74 -14.67 2.94
CA ASN A 101 16.30 -14.53 2.67
C ASN A 101 16.02 -14.05 1.23
N LEU A 102 17.00 -13.43 0.58
CA LEU A 102 16.92 -13.06 -0.83
C LEU A 102 16.97 -14.26 -1.78
N LEU A 103 17.45 -15.43 -1.34
CA LEU A 103 17.59 -16.61 -2.20
C LEU A 103 16.24 -17.20 -2.62
N ILE A 104 15.20 -17.01 -1.81
CA ILE A 104 13.81 -17.43 -2.12
C ILE A 104 13.00 -16.36 -2.86
N GLY A 105 13.61 -15.19 -3.14
CA GLY A 105 12.98 -14.09 -3.86
C GLY A 105 12.79 -12.83 -3.02
N ALA A 106 11.91 -11.95 -3.52
CA ALA A 106 11.50 -10.72 -2.86
C ALA A 106 10.15 -10.26 -3.40
N ASN A 107 9.39 -9.55 -2.57
CA ASN A 107 8.13 -8.94 -2.94
C ASN A 107 8.28 -7.41 -3.02
N PHE A 108 8.02 -6.86 -4.20
CA PHE A 108 8.12 -5.43 -4.53
C PHE A 108 6.74 -4.73 -4.58
N ALA A 109 5.64 -5.49 -4.46
CA ALA A 109 4.29 -4.97 -4.56
C ALA A 109 3.95 -3.99 -3.44
N SER A 110 2.98 -3.09 -3.69
CA SER A 110 2.68 -1.97 -2.80
C SER A 110 1.19 -1.62 -2.86
N ALA A 111 0.53 -1.65 -1.71
CA ALA A 111 -0.89 -1.38 -1.62
C ALA A 111 -1.25 0.05 -2.08
N GLY A 112 -2.28 0.17 -2.94
CA GLY A 112 -2.62 1.41 -3.63
C GLY A 112 -1.83 1.67 -4.93
N SER A 113 -0.89 0.79 -5.30
CA SER A 113 -0.21 0.83 -6.61
C SER A 113 -1.05 0.18 -7.73
N GLY A 114 -0.55 0.23 -8.95
CA GLY A 114 -1.21 -0.28 -10.17
C GLY A 114 -0.24 -0.25 -11.36
N TYR A 115 -0.73 -0.56 -12.56
CA TYR A 115 0.04 -0.37 -13.80
C TYR A 115 0.27 1.12 -14.09
N TYR A 116 -0.66 2.01 -13.75
CA TYR A 116 -0.47 3.44 -13.95
C TYR A 116 0.13 4.09 -12.71
N ASP A 117 1.41 4.45 -12.77
CA ASP A 117 2.17 5.05 -11.67
C ASP A 117 1.45 6.20 -10.93
N HIS A 118 0.61 6.99 -11.61
CA HIS A 118 -0.14 8.07 -10.96
C HIS A 118 -1.17 7.58 -9.94
N THR A 119 -1.68 6.34 -10.08
CA THR A 119 -2.50 5.67 -9.08
C THR A 119 -1.72 5.52 -7.77
N ALA A 120 -0.48 5.01 -7.83
CA ALA A 120 0.37 4.87 -6.65
C ALA A 120 0.71 6.22 -5.99
N LEU A 121 0.99 7.24 -6.82
CA LEU A 121 1.34 8.58 -6.35
C LEU A 121 0.21 9.28 -5.58
N LEU A 122 -1.07 9.03 -5.90
CA LEU A 122 -2.22 9.53 -5.13
C LEU A 122 -2.23 9.04 -3.67
N TYR A 123 -1.62 7.88 -3.40
CA TYR A 123 -1.64 7.21 -2.11
C TYR A 123 -0.28 7.15 -1.41
N HIS A 124 0.75 7.81 -1.95
CA HIS A 124 2.15 7.69 -1.50
C HIS A 124 2.64 6.21 -1.44
N ALA A 125 2.13 5.39 -2.37
CA ALA A 125 2.54 4.00 -2.59
C ALA A 125 3.71 3.93 -3.60
N ILE A 126 4.34 2.75 -3.74
CA ILE A 126 5.47 2.52 -4.65
C ILE A 126 4.94 2.30 -6.08
N PRO A 127 5.20 3.22 -7.04
CA PRO A 127 4.77 3.05 -8.43
C PRO A 127 5.44 1.83 -9.09
N LEU A 128 4.80 1.22 -10.08
CA LEU A 128 5.30 -0.01 -10.73
C LEU A 128 6.68 0.20 -11.37
N SER A 129 6.97 1.41 -11.87
CA SER A 129 8.32 1.78 -12.30
C SER A 129 9.36 1.65 -11.17
N GLN A 130 9.07 2.15 -9.97
CA GLN A 130 9.95 2.03 -8.80
C GLN A 130 10.07 0.58 -8.30
N GLN A 131 9.03 -0.25 -8.46
CA GLN A 131 9.11 -1.69 -8.17
C GLN A 131 10.13 -2.39 -9.09
N LEU A 132 10.23 -1.98 -10.37
CA LEU A 132 11.24 -2.48 -11.30
C LEU A 132 12.66 -2.00 -10.94
N GLU A 133 12.83 -0.76 -10.47
CA GLU A 133 14.14 -0.29 -9.98
C GLU A 133 14.59 -1.06 -8.72
N TYR A 134 13.67 -1.33 -7.78
CA TYR A 134 13.96 -2.19 -6.63
C TYR A 134 14.32 -3.63 -7.04
N PHE A 135 13.75 -4.14 -8.13
CA PHE A 135 14.18 -5.43 -8.68
C PHE A 135 15.61 -5.40 -9.25
N LYS A 136 16.04 -4.32 -9.92
CA LYS A 136 17.45 -4.16 -10.35
C LYS A 136 18.42 -4.11 -9.16
N GLU A 137 18.03 -3.39 -8.11
CA GLU A 137 18.79 -3.34 -6.86
C GLU A 137 18.83 -4.73 -6.19
N TYR A 138 17.71 -5.46 -6.17
CA TYR A 138 17.63 -6.86 -5.73
C TYR A 138 18.59 -7.77 -6.49
N GLN A 139 18.69 -7.67 -7.83
CA GLN A 139 19.64 -8.49 -8.60
C GLN A 139 21.10 -8.29 -8.14
N SER A 140 21.46 -7.05 -7.78
CA SER A 140 22.78 -6.71 -7.25
C SER A 140 22.99 -7.28 -5.84
N LYS A 141 21.98 -7.19 -4.96
CA LYS A 141 22.00 -7.79 -3.61
C LYS A 141 22.08 -9.32 -3.67
N LEU A 142 21.33 -9.96 -4.57
CA LEU A 142 21.33 -11.40 -4.80
C LEU A 142 22.70 -11.88 -5.29
N ALA A 143 23.32 -11.17 -6.25
CA ALA A 143 24.67 -11.48 -6.73
C ALA A 143 25.73 -11.36 -5.62
N ALA A 144 25.57 -10.44 -4.66
CA ALA A 144 26.45 -10.33 -3.50
C ALA A 144 26.28 -11.45 -2.46
N VAL A 145 25.12 -12.13 -2.43
CA VAL A 145 24.84 -13.25 -1.50
C VAL A 145 25.14 -14.61 -2.12
N ALA A 146 24.75 -14.83 -3.38
CA ALA A 146 24.85 -16.12 -4.08
C ALA A 146 26.09 -16.24 -4.98
N GLY A 147 26.71 -15.12 -5.35
CA GLY A 147 27.65 -15.04 -6.47
C GLY A 147 26.92 -14.93 -7.81
N SER A 148 27.54 -14.24 -8.78
CA SER A 148 26.86 -13.83 -10.02
C SER A 148 26.27 -14.96 -10.85
N SER A 149 26.94 -16.13 -10.90
CA SER A 149 26.46 -17.29 -11.68
C SER A 149 25.20 -17.91 -11.06
N GLU A 150 25.15 -18.03 -9.74
CA GLU A 150 23.99 -18.59 -9.06
C GLU A 150 22.84 -17.59 -9.00
N ALA A 151 23.14 -16.30 -8.79
CA ALA A 151 22.14 -15.25 -8.93
C ALA A 151 21.49 -15.26 -10.33
N GLN A 152 22.27 -15.47 -11.41
CA GLN A 152 21.71 -15.60 -12.76
C GLN A 152 20.88 -16.88 -12.94
N SER A 153 21.29 -18.00 -12.32
CA SER A 153 20.52 -19.25 -12.26
C SER A 153 19.16 -19.03 -11.58
N ILE A 154 19.15 -18.43 -10.39
CA ILE A 154 17.94 -18.08 -9.63
C ILE A 154 17.03 -17.17 -10.45
N ILE A 155 17.54 -16.07 -11.01
CA ILE A 155 16.77 -15.11 -11.82
C ILE A 155 16.10 -15.78 -13.03
N ASN A 156 16.85 -16.54 -13.82
CA ASN A 156 16.31 -17.25 -14.99
C ASN A 156 15.35 -18.40 -14.59
N GLY A 157 15.53 -18.97 -13.39
CA GLY A 157 14.70 -20.04 -12.84
C GLY A 157 13.39 -19.56 -12.22
N SER A 158 13.37 -18.35 -11.66
CA SER A 158 12.30 -17.81 -10.80
C SER A 158 10.92 -17.76 -11.47
N LEU A 159 9.87 -17.84 -10.65
CA LEU A 159 8.51 -17.43 -11.03
C LEU A 159 8.33 -15.95 -10.71
N TYR A 160 7.89 -15.18 -11.70
CA TYR A 160 7.50 -13.78 -11.56
C TYR A 160 5.97 -13.70 -11.50
N ILE A 161 5.43 -12.98 -10.52
CA ILE A 161 3.99 -12.76 -10.35
C ILE A 161 3.70 -11.26 -10.47
N ILE A 162 2.76 -10.88 -11.31
CA ILE A 162 2.31 -9.49 -11.52
C ILE A 162 0.80 -9.43 -11.24
N SER A 163 0.39 -8.73 -10.19
CA SER A 163 -1.04 -8.54 -9.84
C SER A 163 -1.35 -7.04 -9.67
N ALA A 164 -1.95 -6.43 -10.69
CA ALA A 164 -2.17 -4.98 -10.74
C ALA A 164 -3.41 -4.61 -11.56
N GLY A 165 -3.81 -3.35 -11.47
CA GLY A 165 -4.89 -2.76 -12.27
C GLY A 165 -6.22 -2.61 -11.53
N ALA A 166 -6.45 -3.37 -10.46
CA ALA A 166 -7.66 -3.23 -9.64
C ALA A 166 -7.72 -1.82 -9.00
N SER A 167 -6.59 -1.34 -8.47
CA SER A 167 -6.44 0.04 -7.99
C SER A 167 -6.61 1.07 -9.12
N ASP A 168 -6.06 0.84 -10.31
CA ASP A 168 -6.14 1.79 -11.43
C ASP A 168 -7.58 2.09 -11.83
N PHE A 169 -8.45 1.08 -11.76
CA PHE A 169 -9.88 1.27 -12.00
C PHE A 169 -10.62 1.84 -10.77
N VAL A 170 -10.54 1.16 -9.62
CA VAL A 170 -11.39 1.44 -8.45
C VAL A 170 -10.90 2.64 -7.63
N GLN A 171 -9.59 2.79 -7.47
CA GLN A 171 -8.95 3.82 -6.65
C GLN A 171 -8.48 5.03 -7.47
N ASN A 172 -8.58 4.99 -8.80
CA ASN A 172 -8.24 6.14 -9.65
C ASN A 172 -9.31 6.41 -10.71
N TYR A 173 -9.40 5.61 -11.79
CA TYR A 173 -10.21 5.93 -12.96
C TYR A 173 -11.69 6.23 -12.66
N TYR A 174 -12.40 5.43 -11.86
CA TYR A 174 -13.83 5.69 -11.58
C TYR A 174 -14.09 6.87 -10.64
N ILE A 175 -13.11 7.31 -9.84
CA ILE A 175 -13.25 8.43 -8.88
C ILE A 175 -12.58 9.72 -9.36
N ASN A 176 -11.70 9.64 -10.36
CA ASN A 176 -10.93 10.76 -10.89
C ASN A 176 -11.66 11.43 -12.07
N PRO A 177 -12.30 12.60 -11.88
CA PRO A 177 -13.12 13.25 -12.90
C PRO A 177 -12.31 13.83 -14.07
N PHE A 178 -10.97 13.84 -13.99
CA PHE A 178 -10.14 14.14 -15.15
C PHE A 178 -10.00 12.91 -16.06
N LEU A 179 -9.76 11.72 -15.48
CA LEU A 179 -9.60 10.48 -16.26
C LEU A 179 -10.90 10.05 -16.94
N PHE A 180 -11.98 9.77 -16.20
CA PHE A 180 -13.20 9.21 -16.80
C PHE A 180 -13.96 10.16 -17.75
N LYS A 181 -13.59 11.45 -17.79
CA LYS A 181 -14.12 12.43 -18.74
C LYS A 181 -13.24 12.63 -19.99
N THR A 182 -11.95 12.27 -19.94
CA THR A 182 -11.01 12.45 -21.05
C THR A 182 -10.62 11.14 -21.74
N GLN A 183 -10.80 10.00 -21.07
CA GLN A 183 -10.53 8.67 -21.60
C GLN A 183 -11.72 7.75 -21.29
N THR A 184 -12.10 6.89 -22.23
CA THR A 184 -13.04 5.78 -21.96
C THR A 184 -12.34 4.67 -21.20
N ALA A 185 -13.11 3.77 -20.56
CA ALA A 185 -12.54 2.61 -19.86
C ALA A 185 -11.77 1.69 -20.84
N ASP A 186 -12.19 1.66 -22.11
CA ASP A 186 -11.53 0.92 -23.19
C ASP A 186 -10.15 1.51 -23.54
N GLN A 187 -10.07 2.84 -23.70
CA GLN A 187 -8.81 3.57 -23.96
C GLN A 187 -7.87 3.54 -22.76
N PHE A 188 -8.41 3.60 -21.54
CA PHE A 188 -7.65 3.44 -20.31
C PHE A 188 -7.08 2.01 -20.22
N SER A 189 -7.87 1.00 -20.59
CA SER A 189 -7.41 -0.39 -20.69
C SER A 189 -6.24 -0.55 -21.67
N ASP A 190 -6.29 0.06 -22.87
CA ASP A 190 -5.18 0.04 -23.82
C ASP A 190 -3.90 0.65 -23.23
N ARG A 191 -4.04 1.74 -22.47
CA ARG A 191 -2.92 2.39 -21.78
C ARG A 191 -2.28 1.48 -20.73
N LEU A 192 -3.09 0.87 -19.86
CA LEU A 192 -2.61 -0.04 -18.81
C LEU A 192 -1.95 -1.29 -19.41
N VAL A 193 -2.57 -1.90 -20.44
CA VAL A 193 -2.03 -3.06 -21.16
C VAL A 193 -0.73 -2.71 -21.91
N GLY A 194 -0.63 -1.50 -22.46
CA GLY A 194 0.61 -0.97 -23.04
C GLY A 194 1.74 -0.83 -22.01
N ILE A 195 1.43 -0.39 -20.78
CA ILE A 195 2.41 -0.34 -19.69
C ILE A 195 2.82 -1.76 -19.28
N PHE A 196 1.87 -2.68 -19.08
CA PHE A 196 2.16 -4.09 -18.79
C PHE A 196 3.11 -4.71 -19.84
N LYS A 197 2.87 -4.48 -21.13
CA LYS A 197 3.73 -4.96 -22.21
C LYS A 197 5.17 -4.47 -22.07
N ASN A 198 5.36 -3.19 -21.69
CA ASN A 198 6.67 -2.61 -21.45
C ASN A 198 7.33 -3.12 -20.15
N THR A 199 6.53 -3.41 -19.12
CA THR A 199 6.99 -4.06 -17.88
C THR A 199 7.51 -5.48 -18.16
N VAL A 200 6.79 -6.28 -18.95
CA VAL A 200 7.24 -7.62 -19.36
C VAL A 200 8.52 -7.55 -20.19
N ALA A 201 8.62 -6.63 -21.16
CA ALA A 201 9.82 -6.46 -21.97
C ALA A 201 11.06 -6.12 -21.11
N GLN A 202 10.89 -5.27 -20.09
CA GLN A 202 11.95 -4.96 -19.12
C GLN A 202 12.32 -6.17 -18.27
N LEU A 203 11.35 -6.84 -17.62
CA LEU A 203 11.60 -8.04 -16.82
C LEU A 203 12.32 -9.13 -17.63
N TYR A 204 11.89 -9.37 -18.87
CA TYR A 204 12.52 -10.32 -19.79
C TYR A 204 13.98 -9.94 -20.11
N SER A 205 14.26 -8.65 -20.36
CA SER A 205 15.63 -8.16 -20.59
C SER A 205 16.52 -8.28 -19.35
N MET A 206 15.94 -8.23 -18.16
CA MET A 206 16.60 -8.46 -16.87
C MET A 206 16.68 -9.96 -16.49
N GLY A 207 16.26 -10.88 -17.37
CA GLY A 207 16.43 -12.33 -17.19
C GLY A 207 15.17 -13.12 -16.82
N ALA A 208 14.02 -12.48 -16.63
CA ALA A 208 12.78 -13.20 -16.31
C ALA A 208 12.37 -14.17 -17.44
N ARG A 209 11.98 -15.41 -17.09
CA ARG A 209 11.56 -16.46 -18.05
C ARG A 209 10.27 -17.19 -17.72
N ARG A 210 9.73 -17.04 -16.52
CA ARG A 210 8.38 -17.52 -16.13
C ARG A 210 7.60 -16.36 -15.54
N ILE A 211 6.57 -15.87 -16.22
CA ILE A 211 5.75 -14.74 -15.76
C ILE A 211 4.28 -15.17 -15.71
N GLY A 212 3.67 -15.11 -14.53
CA GLY A 212 2.22 -15.09 -14.36
C GLY A 212 1.74 -13.65 -14.17
N VAL A 213 0.71 -13.25 -14.90
CA VAL A 213 0.00 -11.98 -14.67
C VAL A 213 -1.45 -12.29 -14.29
N THR A 214 -1.97 -11.71 -13.21
CA THR A 214 -3.39 -11.96 -12.88
C THR A 214 -4.32 -11.28 -13.88
N SER A 215 -5.51 -11.84 -14.06
CA SER A 215 -6.64 -11.06 -14.56
C SER A 215 -7.01 -9.95 -13.54
N LEU A 216 -7.86 -9.00 -13.95
CA LEU A 216 -8.64 -8.25 -12.98
C LEU A 216 -9.69 -9.16 -12.34
N PRO A 217 -10.01 -8.97 -11.04
CA PRO A 217 -11.18 -9.59 -10.42
C PRO A 217 -12.49 -8.97 -10.95
N PRO A 218 -13.68 -9.52 -10.61
CA PRO A 218 -14.95 -8.88 -10.92
C PRO A 218 -15.13 -7.57 -10.13
N LEU A 219 -14.61 -6.47 -10.68
CA LEU A 219 -14.53 -5.16 -10.01
C LEU A 219 -15.89 -4.64 -9.51
N GLY A 220 -16.97 -4.91 -10.23
CA GLY A 220 -18.33 -4.54 -9.84
C GLY A 220 -18.91 -5.40 -8.72
N CYS A 221 -18.28 -6.52 -8.38
CA CYS A 221 -18.67 -7.41 -7.28
C CYS A 221 -17.96 -7.10 -5.95
N LEU A 222 -16.96 -6.23 -5.92
CA LEU A 222 -16.27 -5.82 -4.68
C LEU A 222 -17.24 -5.03 -3.78
N PRO A 223 -17.32 -5.27 -2.45
CA PRO A 223 -18.28 -4.60 -1.57
C PRO A 223 -18.21 -3.06 -1.63
N ALA A 224 -17.01 -2.48 -1.69
CA ALA A 224 -16.81 -1.06 -1.88
C ALA A 224 -17.37 -0.56 -3.23
N ALA A 225 -17.22 -1.32 -4.30
CA ALA A 225 -17.72 -0.95 -5.62
C ALA A 225 -19.25 -1.05 -5.71
N ILE A 226 -19.86 -2.07 -5.09
CA ILE A 226 -21.32 -2.18 -4.93
C ILE A 226 -21.85 -0.96 -4.15
N THR A 227 -21.20 -0.61 -3.02
CA THR A 227 -21.66 0.49 -2.16
C THR A 227 -21.49 1.86 -2.82
N LEU A 228 -20.37 2.11 -3.52
CA LEU A 228 -20.06 3.42 -4.12
C LEU A 228 -20.70 3.62 -5.52
N PHE A 229 -20.86 2.56 -6.32
CA PHE A 229 -21.27 2.65 -7.73
C PHE A 229 -22.55 1.84 -8.06
N GLY A 230 -23.11 1.11 -7.11
CA GLY A 230 -24.34 0.32 -7.30
C GLY A 230 -25.65 1.10 -7.12
N TYR A 231 -25.60 2.38 -6.73
CA TYR A 231 -26.76 3.26 -6.55
C TYR A 231 -27.87 2.68 -5.64
N GLY A 232 -27.48 1.94 -4.60
CA GLY A 232 -28.40 1.26 -3.67
C GLY A 232 -28.79 -0.18 -4.08
N SER A 233 -28.30 -0.69 -5.21
CA SER A 233 -28.35 -2.11 -5.55
C SER A 233 -27.49 -2.94 -4.57
N SER A 234 -27.96 -4.14 -4.24
CA SER A 234 -27.18 -5.17 -3.52
C SER A 234 -26.47 -6.16 -4.44
N GLY A 235 -26.70 -6.08 -5.76
CA GLY A 235 -26.04 -6.91 -6.78
C GLY A 235 -24.78 -6.26 -7.35
N CYS A 236 -23.94 -7.05 -8.02
CA CYS A 236 -22.72 -6.54 -8.64
C CYS A 236 -23.01 -5.48 -9.72
N VAL A 237 -22.18 -4.44 -9.78
CA VAL A 237 -22.31 -3.33 -10.72
C VAL A 237 -21.87 -3.78 -12.12
N SER A 238 -22.85 -4.08 -12.98
CA SER A 238 -22.63 -4.71 -14.30
C SER A 238 -21.57 -4.00 -15.15
N ARG A 239 -21.63 -2.67 -15.27
CA ARG A 239 -20.64 -1.88 -16.03
C ARG A 239 -19.20 -2.18 -15.61
N LEU A 240 -18.92 -2.21 -14.30
CA LEU A 240 -17.57 -2.41 -13.77
C LEU A 240 -17.05 -3.82 -14.04
N ASN A 241 -17.94 -4.82 -14.08
CA ASN A 241 -17.60 -6.16 -14.51
C ASN A 241 -17.34 -6.22 -16.03
N SER A 242 -18.13 -5.53 -16.86
CA SER A 242 -17.88 -5.43 -18.31
C SER A 242 -16.56 -4.70 -18.63
N ASP A 243 -16.25 -3.62 -17.92
CA ASP A 243 -14.97 -2.91 -18.01
C ASP A 243 -13.80 -3.86 -17.67
N ALA A 244 -13.92 -4.66 -16.60
CA ALA A 244 -12.92 -5.66 -16.20
C ALA A 244 -12.77 -6.82 -17.20
N GLN A 245 -13.89 -7.36 -17.72
CA GLN A 245 -13.88 -8.44 -18.72
C GLN A 245 -13.25 -8.00 -20.04
N ASN A 246 -13.49 -6.77 -20.47
CA ASN A 246 -12.85 -6.18 -21.64
C ASN A 246 -11.32 -6.08 -21.46
N PHE A 247 -10.88 -5.50 -20.33
CA PHE A 247 -9.46 -5.47 -19.96
C PHE A 247 -8.84 -6.87 -19.95
N ASN A 248 -9.52 -7.86 -19.36
CA ASN A 248 -9.04 -9.26 -19.32
C ASN A 248 -8.91 -9.87 -20.72
N GLY A 249 -9.79 -9.51 -21.67
CA GLY A 249 -9.63 -9.85 -23.09
C GLY A 249 -8.39 -9.22 -23.72
N LYS A 250 -8.16 -7.91 -23.51
CA LYS A 250 -6.98 -7.18 -23.99
C LYS A 250 -5.66 -7.72 -23.37
N MET A 251 -5.69 -8.10 -22.09
CA MET A 251 -4.58 -8.72 -21.37
C MET A 251 -4.23 -10.09 -21.96
N ASN A 252 -5.22 -10.97 -22.13
CA ASN A 252 -5.05 -12.29 -22.77
C ASN A 252 -4.41 -12.16 -24.16
N ALA A 253 -4.97 -11.30 -25.04
CA ALA A 253 -4.42 -11.07 -26.38
C ALA A 253 -2.96 -10.54 -26.35
N THR A 254 -2.59 -9.78 -25.32
CA THR A 254 -1.24 -9.24 -25.15
C THR A 254 -0.24 -10.28 -24.64
N VAL A 255 -0.63 -11.12 -23.68
CA VAL A 255 0.14 -12.30 -23.25
C VAL A 255 0.36 -13.28 -24.42
N ASP A 256 -0.67 -13.48 -25.23
CA ASP A 256 -0.64 -14.31 -26.42
C ASP A 256 0.22 -13.69 -27.56
N SER A 257 0.46 -12.37 -27.54
CA SER A 257 1.41 -11.68 -28.42
C SER A 257 2.84 -11.75 -27.88
N LEU A 258 3.03 -11.58 -26.57
CA LEU A 258 4.33 -11.63 -25.88
C LEU A 258 4.98 -13.02 -25.97
N SER A 259 4.21 -14.09 -25.74
CA SER A 259 4.69 -15.49 -25.89
C SER A 259 5.10 -15.86 -27.32
N LYS A 260 4.58 -15.15 -28.33
CA LYS A 260 4.99 -15.29 -29.75
C LYS A 260 6.18 -14.40 -30.11
N THR A 261 6.47 -13.38 -29.29
CA THR A 261 7.58 -12.43 -29.48
C THR A 261 8.87 -12.93 -28.81
N TYR A 262 8.75 -13.59 -27.67
CA TYR A 262 9.87 -14.07 -26.85
C TYR A 262 9.78 -15.60 -26.70
N SER A 263 10.54 -16.33 -27.52
CA SER A 263 10.38 -17.79 -27.70
C SER A 263 10.81 -18.65 -26.51
N ASP A 264 11.59 -18.10 -25.58
CA ASP A 264 12.00 -18.71 -24.31
C ASP A 264 11.22 -18.17 -23.10
N LEU A 265 10.28 -17.23 -23.30
CA LEU A 265 9.41 -16.69 -22.26
C LEU A 265 8.15 -17.56 -22.08
N LYS A 266 8.05 -18.22 -20.93
CA LYS A 266 6.81 -18.83 -20.44
C LYS A 266 5.96 -17.74 -19.78
N ILE A 267 4.89 -17.31 -20.45
CA ILE A 267 3.95 -16.30 -19.92
C ILE A 267 2.50 -16.75 -20.07
N ALA A 268 1.70 -16.51 -19.03
CA ALA A 268 0.27 -16.81 -18.97
C ALA A 268 -0.48 -15.74 -18.16
N VAL A 269 -1.78 -15.60 -18.45
CA VAL A 269 -2.71 -14.97 -17.50
C VAL A 269 -3.06 -16.01 -16.43
N PHE A 270 -3.23 -15.56 -15.19
CA PHE A 270 -3.81 -16.31 -14.08
C PHE A 270 -5.22 -15.79 -13.81
N ASP A 271 -6.26 -16.60 -14.06
CA ASP A 271 -7.65 -16.15 -13.91
C ASP A 271 -8.09 -16.09 -12.44
N ILE A 272 -8.21 -14.86 -11.93
CA ILE A 272 -8.85 -14.55 -10.64
C ILE A 272 -10.25 -13.91 -10.82
N TYR A 273 -10.69 -13.71 -12.06
CA TYR A 273 -12.04 -13.22 -12.36
C TYR A 273 -13.06 -14.32 -12.09
N THR A 274 -12.92 -15.46 -12.76
CA THR A 274 -13.89 -16.55 -12.73
C THR A 274 -14.09 -17.14 -11.32
N PRO A 275 -13.05 -17.63 -10.61
CA PRO A 275 -13.24 -18.20 -9.28
C PRO A 275 -13.82 -17.19 -8.27
N LEU A 276 -13.40 -15.91 -8.29
CA LEU A 276 -13.97 -14.91 -7.39
C LEU A 276 -15.42 -14.54 -7.78
N TYR A 277 -15.77 -14.56 -9.07
CA TYR A 277 -17.14 -14.34 -9.52
C TYR A 277 -18.07 -15.50 -9.12
N ASP A 278 -17.58 -16.74 -9.18
CA ASP A 278 -18.33 -17.93 -8.75
C ASP A 278 -18.52 -17.96 -7.23
N LEU A 279 -17.48 -17.61 -6.45
CA LEU A 279 -17.61 -17.38 -5.01
C LEU A 279 -18.65 -16.30 -4.68
N VAL A 280 -18.74 -15.24 -5.48
CA VAL A 280 -19.68 -14.13 -5.23
C VAL A 280 -21.09 -14.39 -5.76
N THR A 281 -21.28 -15.27 -6.75
CA THR A 281 -22.61 -15.61 -7.29
C THR A 281 -23.20 -16.86 -6.65
N SER A 282 -22.38 -17.84 -6.28
CA SER A 282 -22.80 -19.14 -5.74
C SER A 282 -22.06 -19.52 -4.42
N PRO A 283 -21.94 -18.61 -3.42
CA PRO A 283 -21.05 -18.78 -2.25
C PRO A 283 -21.24 -20.09 -1.48
N GLN A 284 -22.49 -20.56 -1.34
CA GLN A 284 -22.80 -21.78 -0.58
C GLN A 284 -22.17 -23.05 -1.18
N SER A 285 -21.87 -23.05 -2.48
CA SER A 285 -21.21 -24.18 -3.18
C SER A 285 -19.77 -24.44 -2.70
N GLN A 286 -19.12 -23.42 -2.12
CA GLN A 286 -17.76 -23.48 -1.59
C GLN A 286 -17.73 -23.20 -0.06
N GLY A 287 -18.88 -23.35 0.62
CA GLY A 287 -18.98 -23.19 2.09
C GLY A 287 -19.10 -21.75 2.60
N PHE A 288 -19.18 -20.74 1.72
CA PHE A 288 -19.31 -19.34 2.12
C PHE A 288 -20.78 -18.96 2.41
N THR A 289 -20.97 -18.09 3.39
CA THR A 289 -22.29 -17.56 3.82
C THR A 289 -22.48 -16.09 3.47
N GLU A 290 -21.40 -15.30 3.37
CA GLU A 290 -21.42 -13.88 3.03
C GLU A 290 -20.42 -13.58 1.92
N ALA A 291 -20.88 -12.83 0.91
CA ALA A 291 -20.13 -12.49 -0.31
C ALA A 291 -20.50 -11.11 -0.90
N ARG A 292 -21.31 -10.32 -0.18
CA ARG A 292 -21.67 -8.92 -0.50
C ARG A 292 -20.98 -7.92 0.42
N ARG A 293 -20.37 -8.41 1.51
CA ARG A 293 -19.76 -7.59 2.56
C ARG A 293 -18.43 -8.21 2.98
N GLY A 294 -17.47 -7.35 3.34
CA GLY A 294 -16.29 -7.76 4.08
C GLY A 294 -16.63 -8.24 5.49
N CYS A 295 -15.77 -9.08 6.06
CA CYS A 295 -15.82 -9.43 7.48
C CYS A 295 -15.55 -8.22 8.40
N CYS A 296 -14.74 -7.24 7.97
CA CYS A 296 -14.28 -6.14 8.81
C CYS A 296 -15.29 -4.97 8.92
N GLY A 297 -15.57 -4.51 10.14
CA GLY A 297 -16.50 -3.40 10.40
C GLY A 297 -17.92 -3.67 9.91
N THR A 298 -18.52 -2.78 9.11
CA THR A 298 -19.77 -3.09 8.37
C THR A 298 -19.51 -3.82 7.05
N GLY A 299 -18.27 -3.90 6.58
CA GLY A 299 -17.88 -4.59 5.35
C GLY A 299 -18.37 -3.95 4.05
N THR A 300 -18.80 -2.69 4.06
CA THR A 300 -19.40 -2.01 2.91
C THR A 300 -18.45 -1.02 2.23
N VAL A 301 -17.64 -0.31 3.03
CA VAL A 301 -16.60 0.63 2.57
C VAL A 301 -15.29 0.47 3.34
N GLU A 302 -15.28 -0.40 4.35
CA GLU A 302 -14.19 -0.56 5.29
C GLU A 302 -12.95 -1.18 4.66
N THR A 303 -11.90 -0.39 4.54
CA THR A 303 -10.53 -0.85 4.26
C THR A 303 -9.53 0.11 4.89
N THR A 304 -8.33 -0.37 5.19
CA THR A 304 -7.20 0.40 5.79
C THR A 304 -7.50 1.00 7.17
N VAL A 305 -6.50 1.70 7.73
CA VAL A 305 -6.51 2.28 9.09
C VAL A 305 -7.72 3.15 9.40
N LEU A 306 -8.30 3.81 8.39
CA LEU A 306 -9.42 4.73 8.58
C LEU A 306 -10.72 4.01 8.96
N LEU A 307 -10.95 2.80 8.44
CA LEU A 307 -12.27 2.15 8.47
C LEU A 307 -12.24 0.67 8.88
N CYS A 308 -11.16 -0.07 8.62
CA CYS A 308 -10.92 -1.42 9.14
C CYS A 308 -9.76 -1.41 10.14
N ASN A 309 -10.04 -1.28 11.44
CA ASN A 309 -9.04 -1.11 12.50
C ASN A 309 -9.54 -1.73 13.83
N PRO A 310 -8.76 -1.70 14.95
CA PRO A 310 -9.15 -2.39 16.19
C PRO A 310 -10.43 -1.87 16.88
N LYS A 311 -11.00 -0.76 16.39
CA LYS A 311 -12.25 -0.15 16.88
C LYS A 311 -13.43 -0.35 15.92
N SER A 312 -13.25 -1.05 14.81
CA SER A 312 -14.31 -1.29 13.81
C SER A 312 -15.35 -2.28 14.34
N ILE A 313 -16.40 -1.74 14.96
CA ILE A 313 -17.57 -2.46 15.44
C ILE A 313 -18.22 -3.22 14.26
N GLY A 314 -18.62 -4.47 14.49
CA GLY A 314 -19.22 -5.35 13.48
C GLY A 314 -18.27 -6.39 12.90
N THR A 315 -16.95 -6.24 13.10
CA THR A 315 -15.94 -7.18 12.61
C THR A 315 -16.28 -8.63 12.97
N CYS A 316 -16.40 -9.49 11.97
CA CYS A 316 -17.04 -10.80 12.08
C CYS A 316 -16.21 -11.80 12.93
N PRO A 317 -16.86 -12.70 13.70
CA PRO A 317 -16.16 -13.63 14.59
C PRO A 317 -15.49 -14.80 13.87
N ASN A 318 -15.92 -15.13 12.65
CA ASN A 318 -15.32 -16.18 11.82
C ASN A 318 -15.21 -15.69 10.36
N ALA A 319 -13.98 -15.57 9.85
CA ALA A 319 -13.74 -15.14 8.47
C ALA A 319 -13.85 -16.28 7.44
N THR A 320 -13.86 -17.56 7.85
CA THR A 320 -13.85 -18.68 6.88
C THR A 320 -15.11 -18.80 6.05
N THR A 321 -16.23 -18.19 6.47
CA THR A 321 -17.49 -18.16 5.71
C THR A 321 -17.73 -16.83 4.99
N TYR A 322 -16.75 -15.93 4.96
CA TYR A 322 -16.80 -14.64 4.26
C TYR A 322 -15.86 -14.66 3.05
N VAL A 323 -16.36 -14.33 1.86
CA VAL A 323 -15.52 -14.23 0.64
C VAL A 323 -14.54 -13.07 0.75
N PHE A 324 -14.98 -11.94 1.32
CA PHE A 324 -14.16 -10.75 1.49
C PHE A 324 -13.74 -10.53 2.94
N TRP A 325 -12.48 -10.17 3.16
CA TRP A 325 -11.97 -9.79 4.46
C TRP A 325 -12.39 -8.37 4.84
N ASP A 326 -12.12 -7.42 3.96
CA ASP A 326 -12.54 -6.02 4.08
C ASP A 326 -13.43 -5.65 2.87
N ALA A 327 -13.69 -4.38 2.59
CA ALA A 327 -14.57 -4.00 1.48
C ALA A 327 -13.96 -4.16 0.07
N VAL A 328 -12.72 -4.66 -0.05
CA VAL A 328 -12.00 -4.83 -1.32
C VAL A 328 -11.31 -6.20 -1.41
N HIS A 329 -10.66 -6.66 -0.35
CA HIS A 329 -9.72 -7.77 -0.39
C HIS A 329 -10.37 -9.12 0.00
N PRO A 330 -10.00 -10.26 -0.64
CA PRO A 330 -10.49 -11.58 -0.24
C PRO A 330 -10.05 -11.98 1.18
N SER A 331 -10.78 -12.91 1.80
CA SER A 331 -10.33 -13.59 3.03
C SER A 331 -9.30 -14.68 2.73
N GLU A 332 -8.60 -15.19 3.75
CA GLU A 332 -7.70 -16.35 3.59
C GLU A 332 -8.42 -17.56 2.98
N ALA A 333 -9.69 -17.79 3.36
CA ALA A 333 -10.49 -18.89 2.80
C ALA A 333 -10.80 -18.68 1.31
N ALA A 334 -11.09 -17.45 0.88
CA ALA A 334 -11.26 -17.15 -0.55
C ALA A 334 -9.93 -17.18 -1.31
N ASN A 335 -8.83 -16.72 -0.68
CA ASN A 335 -7.48 -16.79 -1.23
C ASN A 335 -7.00 -18.22 -1.47
N GLN A 336 -7.46 -19.21 -0.68
CA GLN A 336 -7.22 -20.62 -0.95
C GLN A 336 -7.84 -21.04 -2.30
N VAL A 337 -9.12 -20.75 -2.51
CA VAL A 337 -9.83 -21.08 -3.77
C VAL A 337 -9.19 -20.38 -4.98
N LEU A 338 -8.67 -19.15 -4.80
CA LEU A 338 -7.89 -18.46 -5.83
C LEU A 338 -6.55 -19.16 -6.09
N ALA A 339 -5.81 -19.52 -5.04
CA ALA A 339 -4.54 -20.22 -5.16
C ALA A 339 -4.68 -21.59 -5.86
N ASP A 340 -5.74 -22.35 -5.54
CA ASP A 340 -6.05 -23.63 -6.17
C ASP A 340 -6.26 -23.48 -7.70
N SER A 341 -6.90 -22.38 -8.14
CA SER A 341 -7.03 -22.03 -9.57
C SER A 341 -5.68 -21.64 -10.19
N LEU A 342 -4.90 -20.78 -9.51
CA LEU A 342 -3.54 -20.39 -9.94
C LEU A 342 -2.62 -21.61 -10.15
N LEU A 343 -2.75 -22.64 -9.31
CA LEU A 343 -1.94 -23.85 -9.38
C LEU A 343 -2.28 -24.71 -10.61
N ALA A 344 -3.56 -24.85 -10.95
CA ALA A 344 -3.99 -25.53 -12.17
C ALA A 344 -3.41 -24.87 -13.44
N GLU A 345 -3.34 -23.53 -13.45
CA GLU A 345 -2.78 -22.75 -14.55
C GLU A 345 -1.24 -22.73 -14.55
N GLY A 346 -0.60 -22.70 -13.36
CA GLY A 346 0.84 -22.83 -13.18
C GLY A 346 1.41 -24.18 -13.66
N ILE A 347 0.65 -25.26 -13.55
CA ILE A 347 1.00 -26.57 -14.15
C ILE A 347 1.07 -26.45 -15.68
N ASN A 348 0.19 -25.66 -16.31
CA ASN A 348 0.18 -25.44 -17.75
C ASN A 348 1.32 -24.53 -18.23
N LEU A 349 1.81 -23.57 -17.41
CA LEU A 349 3.05 -22.84 -17.67
C LEU A 349 4.28 -23.76 -17.74
N ASN A 350 4.32 -24.81 -16.91
CA ASN A 350 5.45 -25.74 -16.87
C ASN A 350 5.45 -26.75 -18.04
N ARG A 351 4.28 -27.15 -18.55
CA ARG A 351 4.17 -27.99 -19.75
C ARG A 351 4.59 -27.23 -21.02
N SER A 352 5.42 -27.86 -21.86
CA SER A 352 5.76 -27.31 -23.18
C SER A 352 4.55 -27.42 -24.11
N LYS A 353 4.15 -26.32 -24.77
CA LYS A 353 3.13 -26.34 -25.83
C LYS A 353 3.73 -26.98 -27.10
N ASN A 354 3.73 -28.31 -27.21
CA ASN A 354 3.95 -28.99 -28.49
C ASN A 354 2.82 -28.61 -29.46
N PRO A 355 3.11 -27.98 -30.62
CA PRO A 355 2.08 -27.42 -31.49
C PRO A 355 1.50 -28.47 -32.46
N SER A 356 0.81 -29.50 -31.94
CA SER A 356 0.25 -30.57 -32.79
C SER A 356 -0.90 -31.40 -32.18
N SER A 357 -2.01 -30.76 -31.76
CA SER A 357 -3.34 -31.42 -31.75
C SER A 357 -4.50 -30.43 -31.58
N SER A 358 -5.11 -30.02 -32.69
CA SER A 358 -6.47 -29.45 -32.68
C SER A 358 -7.48 -30.60 -32.66
N GLY A 359 -8.05 -30.91 -31.49
CA GLY A 359 -8.93 -32.07 -31.31
C GLY A 359 -9.90 -31.93 -30.14
N SER A 360 -11.18 -32.04 -30.46
CA SER A 360 -12.39 -32.05 -29.62
C SER A 360 -12.35 -32.77 -28.25
N HIS A 361 -13.24 -32.29 -27.37
CA HIS A 361 -13.71 -32.87 -26.11
C HIS A 361 -12.81 -32.71 -24.87
N ALA A 362 -13.17 -31.74 -24.03
CA ALA A 362 -12.96 -31.86 -22.59
C ALA A 362 -13.94 -32.93 -22.06
N GLY A 363 -13.41 -34.05 -21.58
CA GLY A 363 -14.14 -35.00 -20.74
C GLY A 363 -13.85 -34.71 -19.27
N ASP A 364 -14.80 -35.01 -18.38
CA ASP A 364 -14.66 -34.78 -16.95
C ASP A 364 -13.42 -35.49 -16.37
N VAL A 365 -12.56 -34.73 -15.68
CA VAL A 365 -11.55 -35.28 -14.77
C VAL A 365 -11.97 -34.95 -13.34
N SER A 366 -12.95 -35.70 -12.86
CA SER A 366 -13.32 -35.68 -11.44
C SER A 366 -12.17 -36.29 -10.63
N LEU A 367 -11.37 -35.44 -9.99
CA LEU A 367 -10.25 -35.89 -9.17
C LEU A 367 -10.78 -36.29 -7.79
N ALA A 368 -10.97 -37.60 -7.59
CA ALA A 368 -11.48 -38.13 -6.34
C ALA A 368 -10.52 -37.85 -5.17
N VAL A 369 -10.93 -37.00 -4.23
CA VAL A 369 -10.22 -36.79 -2.97
C VAL A 369 -10.29 -38.07 -2.15
N ALA A 370 -9.14 -38.71 -1.95
CA ALA A 370 -9.03 -39.92 -1.14
C ALA A 370 -9.22 -39.58 0.34
N ALA A 371 -10.40 -39.89 0.88
CA ALA A 371 -10.68 -39.72 2.30
C ALA A 371 -9.77 -40.62 3.16
N LEU A 372 -9.09 -40.03 4.14
CA LEU A 372 -8.44 -40.77 5.23
C LEU A 372 -9.48 -41.05 6.34
N PRO A 373 -9.36 -42.19 7.05
CA PRO A 373 -10.50 -42.79 7.74
C PRO A 373 -10.90 -42.09 9.04
N GLU A 374 -12.21 -42.06 9.30
CA GLU A 374 -12.78 -41.66 10.58
C GLU A 374 -12.38 -42.64 11.70
N THR A 375 -11.77 -42.13 12.77
CA THR A 375 -11.59 -42.91 14.01
C THR A 375 -12.86 -42.84 14.86
N THR A 376 -13.71 -43.84 14.74
CA THR A 376 -14.86 -44.02 15.61
C THR A 376 -14.43 -44.36 17.04
N GLN A 377 -14.96 -43.65 18.03
CA GLN A 377 -15.11 -44.16 19.39
C GLN A 377 -16.37 -43.60 20.05
N SER A 378 -16.96 -44.40 20.94
CA SER A 378 -18.38 -44.32 21.29
C SER A 378 -18.67 -43.64 22.62
N SER A 379 -19.87 -43.05 22.67
CA SER A 379 -20.64 -42.60 23.84
C SER A 379 -20.34 -43.22 25.21
N GLU A 380 -20.30 -42.37 26.25
CA GLU A 380 -20.90 -42.67 27.56
C GLU A 380 -21.23 -41.39 28.37
N GLY A 381 -22.00 -41.54 29.45
CA GLY A 381 -22.47 -40.48 30.35
C GLY A 381 -23.98 -40.59 30.67
N PRO A 382 -24.58 -39.72 31.51
CA PRO A 382 -23.98 -38.70 32.39
C PRO A 382 -24.14 -39.03 33.90
N GLU A 383 -23.47 -38.29 34.79
CA GLU A 383 -23.79 -38.32 36.24
C GLU A 383 -23.67 -36.93 36.90
N ALA A 384 -24.15 -36.78 38.14
CA ALA A 384 -24.70 -35.51 38.65
C ALA A 384 -23.95 -34.83 39.83
N LEU A 385 -24.26 -33.54 39.97
CA LEU A 385 -23.92 -32.59 41.06
C LEU A 385 -24.22 -33.11 42.48
N PRO A 386 -23.50 -32.64 43.53
CA PRO A 386 -23.98 -31.44 44.24
C PRO A 386 -22.95 -30.49 44.94
N SER A 387 -23.47 -29.30 45.29
CA SER A 387 -23.13 -28.41 46.44
C SER A 387 -21.83 -27.56 46.51
N HIS A 388 -22.04 -26.27 46.24
CA HIS A 388 -21.53 -25.02 46.89
C HIS A 388 -21.16 -25.08 48.41
N PRO A 389 -20.38 -24.10 49.00
CA PRO A 389 -20.66 -22.65 48.89
C PRO A 389 -19.56 -21.55 49.06
N ARG A 390 -19.82 -20.39 48.40
CA ARG A 390 -19.69 -18.94 48.78
C ARG A 390 -18.48 -18.33 49.53
N ALA A 391 -18.25 -17.04 49.18
CA ALA A 391 -17.73 -15.90 49.99
C ALA A 391 -16.19 -15.80 50.20
N ALA A 392 -15.56 -14.62 50.34
CA ALA A 392 -15.95 -13.21 50.04
C ALA A 392 -14.71 -12.27 49.96
N SER A 393 -14.92 -11.01 49.55
CA SER A 393 -13.93 -9.90 49.50
C SER A 393 -14.23 -8.81 50.56
N PRO A 394 -13.42 -7.74 50.76
CA PRO A 394 -12.11 -7.39 50.20
C PRO A 394 -10.97 -7.51 51.26
N PRO A 395 -10.43 -6.49 52.00
CA PRO A 395 -10.58 -5.02 52.02
C PRO A 395 -9.34 -4.25 51.46
N ARG A 396 -9.31 -2.91 51.59
CA ARG A 396 -8.13 -2.03 51.35
C ARG A 396 -7.43 -1.63 52.66
N ARG A 397 -6.12 -1.33 52.61
CA ARG A 397 -5.45 -0.38 53.53
C ARG A 397 -4.46 0.54 52.79
N ARG A 398 -4.38 1.80 53.24
CA ARG A 398 -3.33 2.81 52.92
C ARG A 398 -2.52 3.07 54.20
N ARG A 399 -1.20 3.32 54.09
CA ARG A 399 -0.49 4.50 54.70
C ARG A 399 1.04 4.41 54.63
N THR A 400 1.66 5.45 54.03
CA THR A 400 2.96 6.07 54.45
C THR A 400 4.25 5.21 54.37
N ARG A 401 5.49 5.76 54.39
CA ARG A 401 6.00 7.14 54.64
C ARG A 401 7.41 7.34 54.03
N ALA A 402 7.70 8.57 53.55
CA ALA A 402 9.03 9.23 53.55
C ALA A 402 10.24 8.55 52.84
N ALA A 403 11.44 9.16 52.76
CA ALA A 403 11.84 10.51 52.31
C ALA A 403 13.39 10.63 52.32
N ALA A 404 14.00 11.33 51.35
CA ALA A 404 15.40 11.79 51.40
C ALA A 404 15.63 12.97 50.43
N ALA A 405 16.48 13.95 50.79
CA ALA A 405 16.86 15.09 49.94
C ALA A 405 18.17 15.75 50.42
N ALA A 406 19.09 16.09 49.51
CA ALA A 406 20.32 16.89 49.69
C ALA A 406 21.02 17.07 48.32
N THR A 407 21.83 18.09 47.97
CA THR A 407 22.01 19.49 48.41
C THR A 407 22.71 20.29 47.27
N ARG A 408 22.94 21.60 47.41
CA ARG A 408 23.49 22.50 46.35
C ARG A 408 25.03 22.68 46.36
N SER A 409 25.59 22.92 45.16
CA SER A 409 26.53 23.98 44.68
C SER A 409 27.28 24.88 45.69
N PRO A 410 28.47 25.42 45.31
CA PRO A 410 28.52 26.82 44.83
C PRO A 410 29.61 27.20 43.78
N ALA A 411 29.41 28.37 43.12
CA ALA A 411 30.40 29.36 42.62
C ALA A 411 31.48 28.96 41.56
N SER A 412 32.00 29.84 40.66
CA SER A 412 31.60 31.17 40.10
C SER A 412 32.56 31.51 38.90
N ASP A 413 32.74 32.70 38.26
CA ASP A 413 32.31 34.09 38.47
C ASP A 413 32.38 34.99 37.18
N GLU A 414 32.28 36.33 37.36
CA GLU A 414 32.46 37.57 36.55
C GLU A 414 33.29 37.60 35.22
N LEU A 415 33.23 38.60 34.32
CA LEU A 415 32.93 40.07 34.39
C LEU A 415 32.40 40.60 33.00
N VAL A 416 31.22 41.22 32.82
CA VAL A 416 30.82 42.67 32.92
C VAL A 416 31.77 43.65 32.16
N VAL A 417 31.38 44.48 31.18
CA VAL A 417 30.57 45.75 31.11
C VAL A 417 30.18 46.00 29.62
N GLY A 418 29.08 46.65 29.18
CA GLY A 418 27.90 47.24 29.84
C GLY A 418 27.08 48.20 28.92
N SER A 419 25.95 48.73 29.42
CA SER A 419 25.17 49.92 28.97
C SER A 419 24.20 49.89 27.75
N LEU A 420 22.90 49.70 28.05
CA LEU A 420 21.77 50.65 27.80
C LEU A 420 21.55 51.23 26.36
N LEU A 421 20.44 50.96 25.64
CA LEU A 421 19.07 51.51 25.89
C LEU A 421 18.01 51.01 24.85
N PHE A 422 16.72 51.29 25.14
CA PHE A 422 15.50 51.19 24.28
C PHE A 422 15.07 49.85 23.65
N LEU A 423 14.04 49.25 24.27
CA LEU A 423 12.88 48.66 23.57
C LEU A 423 11.99 49.81 23.01
N PRO A 424 11.13 49.61 21.97
CA PRO A 424 10.26 48.43 21.81
C PRO A 424 9.96 47.96 20.36
N SER A 425 8.94 47.09 20.27
CA SER A 425 8.16 46.65 19.10
C SER A 425 8.56 45.33 18.43
N HIS A 426 7.55 44.48 18.22
CA HIS A 426 7.67 43.10 17.77
C HIS A 426 7.51 42.98 16.26
N ARG A 427 8.33 42.15 15.59
CA ARG A 427 7.92 41.25 14.49
C ARG A 427 8.84 40.02 14.46
N PRO A 428 8.31 38.78 14.37
CA PRO A 428 9.12 37.64 13.95
C PRO A 428 9.42 37.77 12.46
N PHE A 429 10.69 37.95 12.11
CA PHE A 429 11.16 37.86 10.72
C PHE A 429 11.46 36.40 10.37
N ILE A 430 11.00 35.94 9.21
CA ILE A 430 11.61 34.78 8.54
C ILE A 430 13.02 35.23 8.11
N ARG A 431 14.05 34.77 8.83
CA ARG A 431 15.45 34.96 8.41
C ARG A 431 15.83 33.88 7.41
N SER A 432 15.69 34.19 6.12
CA SER A 432 16.37 33.44 5.07
C SER A 432 17.89 33.62 5.22
N LEU A 433 18.60 32.51 5.43
CA LEU A 433 20.05 32.45 5.26
C LEU A 433 20.34 31.90 3.85
N PRO A 434 21.35 32.43 3.14
CA PRO A 434 21.70 31.99 1.78
C PRO A 434 22.70 30.81 1.78
N LEU A 435 22.95 30.28 0.58
CA LEU A 435 23.86 29.19 0.18
C LEU A 435 23.27 27.77 0.27
N SER A 436 23.43 26.89 -0.73
CA SER A 436 24.10 27.04 -2.03
C SER A 436 23.51 26.14 -3.11
N SER A 437 23.52 26.59 -4.38
CA SER A 437 23.13 25.79 -5.54
C SER A 437 24.30 24.95 -6.06
N ILE A 438 24.18 23.61 -6.12
CA ILE A 438 25.20 22.73 -6.72
C ILE A 438 24.54 21.56 -7.47
N PRO A 439 24.81 21.37 -8.78
CA PRO A 439 24.26 20.26 -9.58
C PRO A 439 25.23 19.07 -9.75
N SER A 440 26.24 18.91 -8.88
CA SER A 440 27.39 17.99 -9.10
C SER A 440 27.26 16.59 -8.48
N GLY A 441 26.29 16.34 -7.60
CA GLY A 441 26.11 15.04 -6.95
C GLY A 441 27.06 14.72 -5.79
N GLU A 442 27.82 15.71 -5.29
CA GLU A 442 28.68 15.54 -4.10
C GLU A 442 27.88 15.75 -2.79
N ILE A 443 28.12 14.91 -1.78
CA ILE A 443 27.37 14.95 -0.51
C ILE A 443 28.13 15.78 0.53
N HIS A 444 27.71 17.03 0.74
CA HIS A 444 28.22 17.88 1.83
C HIS A 444 27.35 17.75 3.09
N CYS A 445 27.97 17.34 4.21
CA CYS A 445 27.31 17.29 5.51
C CYS A 445 27.41 18.65 6.21
N ILE A 446 26.27 19.30 6.48
CA ILE A 446 26.18 20.60 7.17
C ILE A 446 25.44 20.40 8.50
N PRO A 447 25.95 20.90 9.65
CA PRO A 447 25.24 20.80 10.93
C PRO A 447 23.97 21.66 10.93
N VAL A 448 22.84 21.05 11.32
CA VAL A 448 21.56 21.72 11.55
C VAL A 448 21.54 22.27 12.99
N PRO A 449 21.03 23.49 13.25
CA PRO A 449 20.88 24.01 14.61
C PRO A 449 19.99 23.12 15.50
N ASP A 450 20.35 22.97 16.78
CA ASP A 450 19.70 22.04 17.72
C ASP A 450 18.18 22.28 17.93
N ASP A 451 17.67 23.47 17.58
CA ASP A 451 16.27 23.87 17.70
C ASP A 451 15.49 23.94 16.37
N ALA A 452 16.12 23.48 15.28
CA ALA A 452 15.56 23.49 13.92
C ALA A 452 15.26 22.07 13.40
N CYS A 453 14.07 21.87 12.86
CA CYS A 453 13.63 20.62 12.24
C CYS A 453 13.54 20.74 10.72
N CYS A 454 14.02 19.74 9.98
CA CYS A 454 13.77 19.66 8.54
C CYS A 454 12.28 19.37 8.27
N TYR A 455 11.64 20.22 7.46
CA TYR A 455 10.21 20.13 7.17
C TYR A 455 9.92 19.64 5.73
N GLY A 456 10.87 19.82 4.81
CA GLY A 456 10.80 19.32 3.43
C GLY A 456 11.90 19.89 2.53
N SER A 457 11.92 19.48 1.27
CA SER A 457 12.79 20.03 0.23
C SER A 457 12.02 20.19 -1.08
N LEU A 458 12.52 21.07 -1.95
CA LEU A 458 12.05 21.24 -3.34
C LEU A 458 13.27 21.59 -4.21
N ASP A 459 13.57 20.74 -5.19
CA ASP A 459 14.82 20.76 -5.95
C ASP A 459 16.04 20.92 -5.02
N ASN A 460 16.87 21.95 -5.25
CA ASN A 460 18.08 22.23 -4.47
C ASN A 460 17.82 23.00 -3.15
N TRP A 461 16.56 23.19 -2.74
CA TRP A 461 16.20 23.98 -1.55
C TRP A 461 15.73 23.08 -0.41
N LEU A 462 16.31 23.28 0.78
CA LEU A 462 15.96 22.59 2.02
C LEU A 462 15.25 23.54 2.98
N PHE A 463 14.07 23.17 3.47
CA PHE A 463 13.24 24.01 4.33
C PHE A 463 13.31 23.55 5.78
N LEU A 464 13.89 24.39 6.63
CA LEU A 464 14.01 24.17 8.07
C LEU A 464 12.99 25.03 8.83
N MET A 465 12.39 24.47 9.88
CA MET A 465 11.44 25.15 10.77
C MET A 465 12.00 25.20 12.19
N LYS A 466 12.08 26.39 12.78
CA LYS A 466 12.53 26.60 14.16
C LYS A 466 11.38 26.31 15.15
N SER A 467 11.68 25.59 16.22
CA SER A 467 10.66 25.02 17.13
C SER A 467 9.91 26.02 18.04
N ASP A 468 10.45 27.23 18.22
CA ASP A 468 10.05 28.25 19.20
C ASP A 468 9.13 29.35 18.62
N ALA A 469 8.24 28.98 17.70
CA ALA A 469 7.25 29.88 17.09
C ALA A 469 6.05 30.22 18.02
N THR A 470 6.32 30.71 19.23
CA THR A 470 5.30 31.14 20.20
C THR A 470 4.82 32.57 19.95
N TYR A 471 3.72 32.77 19.21
CA TYR A 471 2.89 34.00 19.18
C TYR A 471 1.62 33.77 18.33
N TRP A 472 0.49 34.48 18.50
CA TRP A 472 0.09 35.52 19.45
C TRP A 472 -1.28 35.17 20.04
N ASP A 473 -1.44 35.30 21.36
CA ASP A 473 -2.77 35.38 21.98
C ASP A 473 -3.31 36.83 21.84
N ARG A 474 -4.61 36.97 21.61
CA ARG A 474 -5.32 38.24 21.61
C ARG A 474 -6.73 38.02 22.17
N GLU A 475 -6.78 37.98 23.50
CA GLU A 475 -7.93 38.13 24.39
C GLU A 475 -9.27 37.49 23.92
N ASN A 476 -9.63 36.39 24.61
CA ASN A 476 -10.94 35.73 24.56
C ASN A 476 -11.26 34.87 23.32
N ALA A 477 -10.41 33.88 23.02
CA ALA A 477 -10.85 32.62 22.42
C ALA A 477 -10.11 31.42 23.06
N ALA A 478 -10.85 30.39 23.47
CA ALA A 478 -10.30 29.35 24.35
C ALA A 478 -9.65 28.16 23.63
N SER A 479 -8.31 28.19 23.53
CA SER A 479 -7.40 27.03 23.45
C SER A 479 -7.36 26.16 22.17
N ARG A 480 -6.19 25.53 21.96
CA ARG A 480 -5.93 24.37 21.07
C ARG A 480 -6.22 24.54 19.56
N PHE A 481 -5.31 25.21 18.85
CA PHE A 481 -5.20 25.10 17.40
C PHE A 481 -3.72 24.98 17.01
N LYS A 482 -3.35 23.95 16.25
CA LYS A 482 -2.08 23.86 15.52
C LYS A 482 -2.33 24.23 14.05
N PRO A 483 -1.43 25.00 13.42
CA PRO A 483 -1.45 25.14 11.97
C PRO A 483 -0.91 23.87 11.32
N LEU A 484 -1.69 23.28 10.42
CA LEU A 484 -1.25 22.22 9.52
C LEU A 484 -0.88 22.87 8.18
N PHE A 485 0.38 22.70 7.78
CA PHE A 485 0.81 23.01 6.42
C PHE A 485 0.07 22.06 5.47
N TYR A 486 -0.65 22.59 4.48
CA TYR A 486 -1.53 21.80 3.64
C TYR A 486 -1.02 21.66 2.21
N LYS A 487 -0.59 22.77 1.58
CA LYS A 487 -0.09 22.74 0.19
C LYS A 487 0.87 23.88 -0.13
N LEU A 488 1.89 23.57 -0.92
CA LEU A 488 2.71 24.55 -1.65
C LEU A 488 2.24 24.58 -3.12
N VAL A 489 2.12 25.77 -3.71
CA VAL A 489 1.79 25.93 -5.12
C VAL A 489 2.67 26.99 -5.76
N VAL A 490 3.29 26.63 -6.88
CA VAL A 490 4.06 27.52 -7.76
C VAL A 490 3.32 27.70 -9.09
N PRO A 491 3.49 28.83 -9.80
CA PRO A 491 3.18 28.90 -11.23
C PRO A 491 4.05 27.90 -12.00
N SER A 492 3.66 27.58 -13.24
CA SER A 492 4.13 26.38 -13.95
C SER A 492 5.65 26.23 -14.04
N SER A 493 6.12 24.98 -13.98
CA SER A 493 7.53 24.56 -13.99
C SER A 493 8.36 24.92 -15.23
N LEU A 494 7.80 25.69 -16.18
CA LEU A 494 8.50 26.23 -17.35
C LEU A 494 9.09 27.63 -17.11
N ASP A 495 8.61 28.38 -16.10
CA ASP A 495 9.12 29.71 -15.73
C ASP A 495 9.62 29.72 -14.27
N SER A 496 10.57 28.83 -13.97
CA SER A 496 11.25 28.73 -12.66
C SER A 496 12.31 29.83 -12.46
N SER A 497 11.92 31.10 -12.61
CA SER A 497 12.73 32.24 -12.20
C SER A 497 12.89 32.28 -10.67
N PRO A 498 14.04 32.71 -10.12
CA PRO A 498 14.20 32.95 -8.69
C PRO A 498 13.20 33.96 -8.10
N ASP A 499 12.63 34.84 -8.93
CA ASP A 499 11.67 35.88 -8.52
C ASP A 499 10.19 35.42 -8.61
N SER A 500 9.93 34.16 -9.00
CA SER A 500 8.58 33.63 -9.21
C SER A 500 7.78 33.53 -7.91
N LEU A 501 6.48 33.92 -7.98
CA LEU A 501 5.57 33.97 -6.84
C LEU A 501 5.22 32.58 -6.31
N VAL A 502 5.54 32.29 -5.05
CA VAL A 502 5.18 31.03 -4.38
C VAL A 502 3.98 31.25 -3.46
N THR A 503 2.99 30.37 -3.52
CA THR A 503 1.80 30.41 -2.65
C THR A 503 1.80 29.26 -1.67
N VAL A 504 1.54 29.53 -0.38
CA VAL A 504 1.35 28.51 0.66
C VAL A 504 -0.09 28.55 1.17
N LEU A 505 -0.72 27.38 1.22
CA LEU A 505 -2.00 27.16 1.91
C LEU A 505 -1.72 26.48 3.27
N ILE A 506 -2.07 27.19 4.34
CA ILE A 506 -2.04 26.68 5.72
C ILE A 506 -3.49 26.57 6.20
N LYS A 507 -3.85 25.45 6.83
CA LYS A 507 -5.16 25.23 7.43
C LYS A 507 -4.99 24.98 8.94
N ASP A 508 -5.81 25.62 9.78
CA ASP A 508 -5.83 25.31 11.21
C ASP A 508 -6.91 24.28 11.58
N ASP A 509 -6.78 23.68 12.77
CA ASP A 509 -7.74 22.70 13.31
C ASP A 509 -9.19 23.25 13.44
N GLY A 510 -9.41 24.55 13.22
CA GLY A 510 -10.70 25.24 13.25
C GLY A 510 -11.36 25.43 11.87
N ASN A 511 -10.79 24.86 10.80
CA ASN A 511 -11.18 25.06 9.39
C ASN A 511 -10.93 26.47 8.82
N TYR A 512 -10.19 27.35 9.50
CA TYR A 512 -9.73 28.59 8.87
C TYR A 512 -8.53 28.30 7.98
N SER A 513 -8.59 28.79 6.74
CA SER A 513 -7.51 28.65 5.77
C SER A 513 -6.82 30.00 5.55
N THR A 514 -5.50 30.01 5.68
CA THR A 514 -4.65 31.19 5.46
C THR A 514 -3.84 30.99 4.20
N VAL A 515 -3.94 31.96 3.29
CA VAL A 515 -3.11 32.01 2.08
C VAL A 515 -1.97 33.01 2.32
N LEU A 516 -0.74 32.51 2.16
CA LEU A 516 0.49 33.30 2.16
C LEU A 516 1.00 33.38 0.72
N ILE A 517 1.43 34.58 0.31
CA ILE A 517 2.10 34.80 -0.97
C ILE A 517 3.51 35.28 -0.68
N CYS A 518 4.49 34.52 -1.18
CA CYS A 518 5.91 34.73 -1.00
C CYS A 518 6.52 35.12 -2.35
N GLN A 519 6.99 36.35 -2.48
CA GLN A 519 7.88 36.76 -3.56
C GLN A 519 9.31 36.90 -2.99
N PRO A 520 10.26 36.06 -3.42
CA PRO A 520 11.67 36.29 -3.14
C PRO A 520 12.11 37.66 -3.69
N PRO A 521 13.06 38.37 -3.05
CA PRO A 521 13.67 38.06 -1.75
C PRO A 521 12.95 38.73 -0.55
N VAL A 522 11.93 39.59 -0.77
CA VAL A 522 11.59 40.66 0.19
C VAL A 522 10.09 40.75 0.57
N ALA A 523 9.16 40.03 -0.08
CA ALA A 523 7.73 40.19 0.18
C ALA A 523 7.00 38.89 0.56
N THR A 524 6.66 38.76 1.85
CA THR A 524 5.54 37.90 2.30
C THR A 524 4.33 38.78 2.62
N ASP A 525 3.23 38.61 1.88
CA ASP A 525 1.92 39.13 2.29
C ASP A 525 1.02 37.97 2.76
N SER A 526 0.13 38.25 3.72
CA SER A 526 -0.65 37.27 4.45
C SER A 526 -2.10 37.72 4.57
N SER A 527 -3.02 36.88 4.08
CA SER A 527 -4.45 37.15 4.11
C SER A 527 -5.16 36.14 5.02
N ARG A 528 -5.62 36.63 6.18
CA ARG A 528 -6.56 35.93 7.07
C ARG A 528 -7.83 36.80 7.15
N GLN A 529 -8.74 36.63 6.18
CA GLN A 529 -9.99 37.36 6.06
C GLN A 529 -11.17 36.41 6.36
N ARG A 530 -12.11 36.86 7.21
CA ARG A 530 -13.24 36.06 7.71
C ARG A 530 -14.27 35.64 6.64
N GLU A 531 -14.16 36.15 5.42
CA GLU A 531 -14.73 35.54 4.22
C GLU A 531 -13.96 36.03 2.99
N PRO A 532 -13.92 35.27 1.88
CA PRO A 532 -14.35 33.87 1.72
C PRO A 532 -13.16 32.89 1.81
N LEU A 533 -12.12 33.22 2.60
CA LEU A 533 -10.99 32.31 2.86
C LEU A 533 -11.30 31.26 3.95
N ASP A 534 -12.26 31.55 4.82
CA ASP A 534 -12.87 30.56 5.72
C ASP A 534 -13.36 29.36 4.89
N ASN A 535 -12.88 28.15 5.22
CA ASN A 535 -13.17 26.90 4.49
C ASN A 535 -12.59 26.80 3.06
N LEU A 536 -11.43 27.39 2.76
CA LEU A 536 -10.68 27.07 1.53
C LEU A 536 -10.09 25.65 1.63
N PHE A 537 -10.48 24.75 0.74
CA PHE A 537 -10.02 23.36 0.71
C PHE A 537 -8.74 23.17 -0.10
N ASP A 538 -8.64 23.80 -1.28
CA ASP A 538 -7.46 23.69 -2.14
C ASP A 538 -7.19 24.98 -2.93
N VAL A 539 -5.96 25.12 -3.45
CA VAL A 539 -5.52 26.20 -4.36
C VAL A 539 -4.68 25.66 -5.52
N ALA A 540 -4.70 26.36 -6.66
CA ALA A 540 -3.90 26.05 -7.84
C ALA A 540 -3.60 27.30 -8.68
N PHE A 541 -2.45 27.37 -9.34
CA PHE A 541 -2.18 28.35 -10.39
C PHE A 541 -2.64 27.80 -11.75
N PHE A 542 -3.31 28.63 -12.54
CA PHE A 542 -3.71 28.35 -13.93
C PHE A 542 -3.79 29.66 -14.70
N ASP A 543 -3.34 29.72 -15.96
CA ASP A 543 -3.40 30.94 -16.80
C ASP A 543 -2.98 32.25 -16.08
N GLY A 544 -1.83 32.20 -15.40
CA GLY A 544 -1.26 33.33 -14.63
C GLY A 544 -2.04 33.76 -13.37
N LYS A 545 -3.15 33.07 -13.01
CA LYS A 545 -4.04 33.44 -11.90
C LYS A 545 -4.05 32.36 -10.82
N LEU A 546 -4.25 32.78 -9.58
CA LEU A 546 -4.43 31.88 -8.44
C LEU A 546 -5.92 31.59 -8.24
N TYR A 547 -6.28 30.32 -8.27
CA TYR A 547 -7.62 29.81 -8.01
C TYR A 547 -7.67 29.13 -6.64
N GLY A 548 -8.83 29.20 -5.99
CA GLY A 548 -9.12 28.48 -4.75
C GLY A 548 -10.49 27.82 -4.78
N ILE A 549 -10.64 26.72 -4.06
CA ILE A 549 -11.88 25.95 -3.94
C ILE A 549 -12.39 26.08 -2.50
N THR A 550 -13.64 26.50 -2.32
CA THR A 550 -14.29 26.57 -0.99
C THR A 550 -15.14 25.33 -0.73
N ILE A 551 -15.32 24.94 0.54
CA ILE A 551 -16.12 23.76 0.92
C ILE A 551 -17.62 23.93 0.56
N PHE A 552 -18.13 25.16 0.49
CA PHE A 552 -19.58 25.42 0.37
C PHE A 552 -20.02 26.18 -0.91
N ASP A 553 -19.22 27.10 -1.45
CA ASP A 553 -19.66 28.09 -2.47
C ASP A 553 -18.73 28.17 -3.70
N GLY A 554 -18.22 27.02 -4.15
CA GLY A 554 -17.56 26.89 -5.46
C GLY A 554 -16.18 27.56 -5.58
N LEU A 555 -15.88 27.98 -6.82
CA LEU A 555 -14.55 28.42 -7.27
C LEU A 555 -14.37 29.93 -7.06
N VAL A 556 -13.27 30.31 -6.40
CA VAL A 556 -12.87 31.71 -6.20
C VAL A 556 -11.59 32.03 -6.97
N ILE A 557 -11.51 33.25 -7.52
CA ILE A 557 -10.30 33.77 -8.16
C ILE A 557 -9.65 34.79 -7.22
N ILE A 558 -8.39 34.54 -6.88
CA ILE A 558 -7.56 35.34 -5.98
C ILE A 558 -6.60 36.17 -6.84
N GLU A 559 -6.78 37.50 -6.87
CA GLU A 559 -5.86 38.36 -7.61
C GLU A 559 -4.64 38.72 -6.75
N ILE A 560 -3.46 38.56 -7.34
CA ILE A 560 -2.18 38.93 -6.74
C ILE A 560 -1.76 40.29 -7.29
N SER A 561 -2.15 41.37 -6.63
CA SER A 561 -1.80 42.73 -7.05
C SER A 561 -0.30 42.99 -6.82
N GLY A 562 0.52 42.82 -7.87
CA GLY A 562 2.00 42.95 -7.86
C GLY A 562 2.57 44.35 -7.58
N SER A 563 1.83 45.21 -6.86
CA SER A 563 2.31 46.51 -6.36
C SER A 563 2.62 46.39 -4.87
N SER A 564 3.83 46.76 -4.46
CA SER A 564 4.35 46.58 -3.11
C SER A 564 3.44 47.14 -2.01
N GLY A 565 3.07 46.28 -1.04
CA GLY A 565 2.37 46.67 0.17
C GLY A 565 0.83 46.67 0.13
N ARG A 566 0.19 46.02 -0.85
CA ARG A 566 -1.27 45.81 -0.86
C ARG A 566 -1.66 44.33 -0.70
N LYS A 567 -2.40 44.06 0.39
CA LYS A 567 -2.93 42.74 0.74
C LYS A 567 -3.71 42.10 -0.42
N PRO A 568 -3.64 40.75 -0.58
CA PRO A 568 -4.42 40.01 -1.57
C PRO A 568 -5.92 40.33 -1.51
N ARG A 569 -6.54 40.49 -2.67
CA ARG A 569 -7.97 40.77 -2.82
C ARG A 569 -8.64 39.69 -3.67
N ILE A 570 -9.84 39.32 -3.26
CA ILE A 570 -10.69 38.38 -4.00
C ILE A 570 -11.68 39.22 -4.80
N ILE A 571 -11.69 39.02 -6.11
CA ILE A 571 -12.37 39.89 -7.08
C ILE A 571 -13.57 39.19 -7.71
N HIS A 572 -13.60 37.86 -7.70
CA HIS A 572 -14.73 37.08 -8.20
C HIS A 572 -14.98 35.80 -7.39
N ARG A 573 -16.25 35.58 -7.05
CA ARG A 573 -16.79 34.35 -6.45
C ARG A 573 -17.78 33.78 -7.47
N VAL A 574 -17.39 32.71 -8.17
CA VAL A 574 -18.26 32.08 -9.17
C VAL A 574 -19.26 31.19 -8.44
N ARG A 575 -20.44 31.76 -8.16
CA ARG A 575 -21.60 30.99 -7.71
C ARG A 575 -22.22 30.27 -8.91
N ASN A 576 -22.54 28.99 -8.72
CA ASN A 576 -23.50 28.25 -9.54
C ASN A 576 -24.93 28.51 -9.05
#